data_AF-W9GUS3-F1
#
_entry.id   AF-W9GUS3-F1
#
_cell.length_a   1.000
_cell.length_b   1.000
_cell.length_c   1.000
_cell.angle_alpha   90.00
_cell.angle_beta   90.00
_cell.angle_gamma   90.00
#
_symmetry.space_group_name_H-M   'P 1'
#
loop_
_entity.id
_entity.type
_entity.pdbx_description
1 polymer ?
#
loop_
_entity_poly.entity_id
_entity_poly.type
_entity_poly.pdbx_seq_one_letter_code
_entity_poly.pdbx_strand_id
1 'polypeptide(L)'
;MSGTLVLLALAYRSGLPTVGVLEAVAAQSPEAVARDLRQVAAAVHWGASEEEAWASVGEPWEPAGRAIALAQLAGLAPGSLLLKAADDVTADRMERIDVAAAKVGVRLVAPLGLVLLPAFCLTTVVPLVVALARALLAGA
;
A
#
# COMPACT_ATOMS: atom_id res chain seq x y z
N MET A 1 9.71 7.62 1.26
CA MET A 1 9.73 6.18 1.60
C MET A 1 9.88 5.31 0.37
N SER A 2 8.84 5.03 -0.44
CA SER A 2 8.98 4.20 -1.66
C SER A 2 10.13 4.70 -2.57
N GLY A 3 10.20 6.01 -2.85
CA GLY A 3 11.32 6.59 -3.60
C GLY A 3 12.71 6.40 -2.96
N THR A 4 12.80 6.35 -1.63
CA THR A 4 14.08 6.12 -0.93
C THR A 4 14.52 4.66 -0.99
N LEU A 5 13.58 3.71 -0.93
CA LEU A 5 13.86 2.29 -1.15
C LEU A 5 14.39 2.02 -2.56
N VAL A 6 13.83 2.70 -3.57
CA VAL A 6 14.33 2.62 -4.95
C VAL A 6 15.74 3.19 -5.05
N LEU A 7 16.04 4.31 -4.39
CA LEU A 7 17.39 4.88 -4.36
C LEU A 7 18.40 3.95 -3.67
N LEU A 8 18.02 3.32 -2.55
CA LEU A 8 18.84 2.29 -1.91
C LEU A 8 19.08 1.12 -2.86
N ALA A 9 18.04 0.61 -3.51
CA ALA A 9 18.17 -0.49 -4.47
C ALA A 9 19.14 -0.16 -5.62
N LEU A 10 19.02 1.04 -6.21
CA LEU A 10 19.95 1.50 -7.25
C LEU A 10 21.38 1.66 -6.71
N ALA A 11 21.55 2.24 -5.53
CA ALA A 11 22.85 2.43 -4.92
C ALA A 11 23.53 1.09 -4.58
N TYR A 12 22.80 0.08 -4.10
CA TYR A 12 23.35 -1.27 -3.91
C TYR A 12 23.78 -1.94 -5.21
N ARG A 13 23.14 -1.63 -6.35
CA ARG A 13 23.58 -2.13 -7.66
C ARG A 13 24.91 -1.52 -8.13
N SER A 14 25.34 -0.40 -7.54
CA SER A 14 26.65 0.19 -7.87
C SER A 14 27.83 -0.56 -7.26
N GLY A 15 27.58 -1.55 -6.39
CA GLY A 15 28.62 -2.35 -5.74
C GLY A 15 29.29 -1.65 -4.56
N LEU A 16 28.76 -0.52 -4.10
CA LEU A 16 29.21 0.15 -2.88
C LEU A 16 28.91 -0.69 -1.63
N PRO A 17 29.78 -0.63 -0.60
CA PRO A 17 29.50 -1.26 0.69
C PRO A 17 28.28 -0.62 1.36
N THR A 18 27.57 -1.37 2.21
CA THR A 18 26.32 -0.94 2.88
C THR A 18 26.40 0.46 3.48
N VAL A 19 27.45 0.76 4.25
CA VAL A 19 27.62 2.09 4.88
C VAL A 19 27.70 3.19 3.82
N GLY A 20 28.48 3.00 2.75
CA GLY A 20 28.62 3.96 1.66
C GLY A 20 27.32 4.15 0.87
N VAL A 21 26.52 3.10 0.71
CA VAL A 21 25.18 3.19 0.11
C VAL A 21 24.25 4.05 0.97
N LEU A 22 24.20 3.79 2.28
CA LEU A 22 23.33 4.51 3.20
C LEU A 22 23.70 6.00 3.27
N GLU A 23 24.98 6.32 3.32
CA GLU A 23 25.47 7.71 3.30
C GLU A 23 25.15 8.43 1.98
N ALA A 24 25.37 7.76 0.84
CA ALA A 24 25.07 8.34 -0.47
C ALA A 24 23.57 8.62 -0.68
N VAL A 25 22.70 7.75 -0.16
CA VAL A 25 21.25 7.97 -0.21
C VAL A 25 20.80 9.02 0.82
N ALA A 26 21.42 9.06 2.00
CA ALA A 26 21.16 10.10 3.00
C ALA A 26 21.47 11.50 2.46
N ALA A 27 22.58 11.67 1.73
CA ALA A 27 22.99 12.95 1.15
C ALA A 27 21.97 13.52 0.14
N GLN A 28 21.16 12.67 -0.48
CA GLN A 28 20.15 13.07 -1.48
C GLN A 28 18.71 13.04 -0.91
N SER A 29 18.55 12.72 0.37
CA SER A 29 17.24 12.56 1.00
C SER A 29 16.86 13.76 1.87
N PRO A 30 15.55 13.98 2.13
CA PRO A 30 15.10 14.97 3.11
C PRO A 30 15.70 14.71 4.50
N GLU A 31 15.92 15.75 5.30
CA GLU A 31 16.68 15.66 6.55
C GLU A 31 16.14 14.62 7.56
N ALA A 32 14.82 14.41 7.63
CA ALA A 32 14.25 13.36 8.48
C ALA A 32 14.72 11.96 8.06
N VAL A 33 14.71 11.68 6.76
CA VAL A 33 15.17 10.41 6.18
C VAL A 33 16.69 10.29 6.26
N ALA A 34 17.41 11.38 5.99
CA ALA A 34 18.87 11.40 6.05
C ALA A 34 19.38 11.10 7.47
N ARG A 35 18.69 11.60 8.51
CA ARG A 35 19.01 11.30 9.91
C ARG A 35 18.90 9.82 10.22
N ASP A 36 17.80 9.20 9.85
CA ASP A 36 17.55 7.77 10.08
C ASP A 36 18.60 6.91 9.36
N LEU A 37 18.87 7.19 8.08
CA LEU A 37 19.87 6.46 7.30
C LEU A 37 21.29 6.61 7.87
N ARG A 38 21.66 7.81 8.34
CA ARG A 38 22.95 8.03 9.02
C ARG A 38 23.04 7.26 10.34
N GLN A 39 21.93 7.14 11.07
CA GLN A 39 21.88 6.36 12.31
C GLN A 39 22.11 4.86 12.03
N VAL A 40 21.43 4.30 11.03
CA VAL A 40 21.64 2.92 10.59
C VAL A 40 23.07 2.72 10.11
N ALA A 41 23.59 3.63 9.29
CA ALA A 41 24.96 3.58 8.79
C ALA A 41 25.99 3.58 9.93
N ALA A 42 25.77 4.41 10.95
CA ALA A 42 26.60 4.41 12.16
C ALA A 42 26.50 3.04 12.86
N ALA A 43 25.30 2.55 13.17
CA ALA A 43 25.13 1.27 13.86
C ALA A 43 25.85 0.12 13.14
N VAL A 44 25.71 0.00 11.81
CA VAL A 44 26.43 -0.99 11.00
C VAL A 44 27.94 -0.77 11.06
N HIS A 45 28.41 0.48 10.99
CA HIS A 45 29.84 0.81 11.09
C HIS A 45 30.44 0.39 12.45
N TRP A 46 29.67 0.49 13.53
CA TRP A 46 30.04 0.03 14.87
C TRP A 46 29.90 -1.48 15.07
N GLY A 47 29.52 -2.23 14.03
CA GLY A 47 29.45 -3.69 14.04
C GLY A 47 28.12 -4.25 14.55
N ALA A 48 27.07 -3.44 14.66
CA ALA A 48 25.73 -3.96 14.90
C ALA A 48 25.29 -4.85 13.73
N SER A 49 24.52 -5.90 14.03
CA SER A 49 23.88 -6.67 12.99
C SER A 49 22.90 -5.79 12.19
N GLU A 50 22.58 -6.18 10.96
CA GLU A 50 21.59 -5.44 10.15
C GLU A 50 20.25 -5.34 10.90
N GLU A 51 19.80 -6.41 11.54
CA GLU A 51 18.55 -6.40 12.30
C GLU A 51 18.56 -5.38 13.45
N GLU A 52 19.65 -5.30 14.22
CA GLU A 52 19.82 -4.31 15.30
C GLU A 52 19.94 -2.88 14.75
N ALA A 53 20.68 -2.70 13.65
CA ALA A 53 20.89 -1.40 13.04
C ALA A 53 19.57 -0.82 12.51
N TRP A 54 18.78 -1.63 11.81
CA TRP A 54 17.47 -1.23 11.27
C TRP A 54 16.39 -1.14 12.36
N ALA A 55 16.49 -1.90 13.46
CA ALA A 55 15.62 -1.74 14.63
C ALA A 55 15.84 -0.41 15.38
N SER A 56 16.97 0.27 15.15
CA SER A 56 17.26 1.56 15.77
C SER A 56 16.41 2.71 15.20
N VAL A 57 15.81 2.51 14.02
CA VAL A 57 14.94 3.49 13.33
C VAL A 57 13.48 3.04 13.37
N GLY A 58 12.54 3.96 13.10
CA GLY A 58 11.11 3.68 13.26
C GLY A 58 10.53 2.65 12.29
N GLU A 59 9.30 2.20 12.59
CA GLU A 59 8.47 1.26 11.80
C GLU A 59 8.47 1.47 10.27
N PRO A 60 8.48 2.71 9.74
CA PRO A 60 8.72 2.97 8.32
C PRO A 60 9.83 2.12 7.67
N TRP A 61 10.94 1.86 8.37
CA TRP A 61 12.10 1.21 7.79
C TRP A 61 12.09 -0.31 7.87
N GLU A 62 11.09 -0.92 8.52
CA GLU A 62 10.96 -2.37 8.66
C GLU A 62 11.07 -3.12 7.31
N PRO A 63 10.40 -2.68 6.21
CA PRO A 63 10.53 -3.36 4.93
C PRO A 63 11.95 -3.31 4.36
N ALA A 64 12.67 -2.21 4.59
CA ALA A 64 14.06 -2.04 4.16
C ALA A 64 14.99 -2.98 4.94
N GLY A 65 14.88 -2.96 6.27
CA GLY A 65 15.69 -3.79 7.16
C GLY A 65 15.47 -5.27 6.89
N ARG A 66 14.21 -5.69 6.72
CA ARG A 66 13.88 -7.08 6.39
C ARG A 66 14.45 -7.52 5.05
N ALA A 67 14.34 -6.69 4.01
CA ALA A 67 14.88 -6.98 2.69
C ALA A 67 16.41 -7.13 2.72
N ILE A 68 17.10 -6.27 3.45
CA ILE A 68 18.56 -6.29 3.58
C ILE A 68 19.04 -7.47 4.43
N ALA A 69 18.40 -7.74 5.56
CA ALA A 69 18.70 -8.90 6.40
C ALA A 69 18.52 -10.23 5.64
N LEU A 70 17.43 -10.37 4.88
CA LEU A 70 17.20 -11.55 4.03
C LEU A 70 18.27 -11.70 2.95
N ALA A 71 18.66 -10.61 2.30
CA ALA A 71 19.71 -10.64 1.28
C ALA A 71 21.04 -11.10 1.86
N GLN A 72 21.41 -10.60 3.04
CA GLN A 72 22.64 -10.96 3.75
C GLN A 72 22.64 -12.43 4.16
N LEU A 73 21.53 -12.93 4.72
CA LEU A 73 21.37 -14.35 5.06
C LEU A 73 21.49 -15.26 3.82
N ALA A 74 21.02 -14.80 2.66
CA ALA A 74 21.13 -15.53 1.40
C ALA A 74 22.48 -15.33 0.68
N GLY A 75 23.35 -14.42 1.16
CA GLY A 75 24.58 -14.04 0.47
C GLY A 75 24.35 -13.35 -0.89
N LEU A 76 23.22 -12.67 -1.05
CA LEU A 76 22.78 -12.02 -2.28
C LEU A 76 22.81 -10.50 -2.15
N ALA A 77 22.86 -9.80 -3.28
CA ALA A 77 22.68 -8.35 -3.30
C ALA A 77 21.23 -7.96 -2.94
N PRO A 78 20.99 -6.98 -2.05
CA PRO A 78 19.65 -6.63 -1.57
C PRO A 78 18.78 -5.87 -2.58
N GLY A 79 19.34 -5.47 -3.73
CA GLY A 79 18.67 -4.57 -4.68
C GLY A 79 17.31 -5.07 -5.18
N SER A 80 17.18 -6.35 -5.54
CA SER A 80 15.90 -6.90 -6.02
C SER A 80 14.85 -7.00 -4.90
N LEU A 81 15.26 -7.34 -3.68
CA LEU A 81 14.38 -7.40 -2.51
C LEU A 81 13.93 -6.00 -2.08
N LEU A 82 14.79 -4.99 -2.18
CA LEU A 82 14.44 -3.59 -1.93
C LEU A 82 13.46 -3.03 -2.96
N LEU A 83 13.59 -3.41 -4.24
CA LEU A 83 12.60 -3.05 -5.27
C LEU A 83 11.25 -3.72 -4.99
N LYS A 84 11.25 -5.02 -4.65
CA LYS A 84 10.04 -5.73 -4.24
C LYS A 84 9.35 -5.03 -3.05
N ALA A 85 10.12 -4.65 -2.03
CA ALA A 85 9.60 -3.91 -0.88
C ALA A 85 9.06 -2.52 -1.26
N ALA A 86 9.68 -1.82 -2.21
CA ALA A 86 9.17 -0.55 -2.72
C ALA A 86 7.83 -0.70 -3.45
N ASP A 87 7.68 -1.77 -4.24
CA ASP A 87 6.43 -2.12 -4.91
C ASP A 87 5.33 -2.46 -3.89
N ASP A 88 5.65 -3.27 -2.86
CA ASP A 88 4.71 -3.68 -1.83
C ASP A 88 4.20 -2.45 -1.02
N VAL A 89 5.09 -1.53 -0.62
CA VAL A 89 4.71 -0.26 0.05
C VAL A 89 3.81 0.62 -0.84
N THR A 90 3.99 0.54 -2.16
CA THR A 90 3.18 1.31 -3.12
C THR A 90 1.81 0.68 -3.30
N ALA A 91 1.73 -0.64 -3.39
CA ALA A 91 0.50 -1.40 -3.50
C ALA A 91 -0.41 -1.20 -2.28
N ASP A 92 0.13 -1.30 -1.06
CA ASP A 92 -0.61 -1.04 0.19
C ASP A 92 -1.21 0.37 0.23
N ARG A 93 -0.52 1.35 -0.36
CA ARG A 93 -1.02 2.72 -0.44
C ARG A 93 -2.18 2.84 -1.43
N MET A 94 -2.14 2.13 -2.56
CA MET A 94 -3.19 2.12 -3.57
C MET A 94 -4.45 1.44 -3.06
N GLU A 95 -4.33 0.31 -2.36
CA GLU A 95 -5.48 -0.38 -1.75
C GLU A 95 -6.23 0.54 -0.76
N ARG A 96 -5.50 1.33 0.05
CA ARG A 96 -6.10 2.31 0.97
C ARG A 96 -6.88 3.40 0.24
N ILE A 97 -6.49 3.76 -0.99
CA ILE A 97 -7.20 4.74 -1.83
C ILE A 97 -8.45 4.10 -2.44
N ASP A 98 -8.36 2.86 -2.92
CA ASP A 98 -9.49 2.15 -3.54
C ASP A 98 -10.61 1.87 -2.54
N VAL A 99 -10.27 1.52 -1.29
CA VAL A 99 -11.25 1.38 -0.21
C VAL A 99 -11.95 2.71 0.11
N ALA A 100 -11.23 3.83 0.01
CA ALA A 100 -11.82 5.16 0.19
C ALA A 100 -12.75 5.53 -0.98
N ALA A 101 -12.38 5.18 -2.21
CA ALA A 101 -13.19 5.40 -3.40
C ALA A 101 -14.47 4.52 -3.41
N ALA A 102 -14.37 3.26 -3.01
CA ALA A 102 -15.52 2.34 -2.91
C ALA A 102 -16.60 2.85 -1.93
N LYS A 103 -16.20 3.51 -0.84
CA LYS A 103 -17.12 4.13 0.14
C LYS A 103 -17.93 5.30 -0.45
N VAL A 104 -17.42 5.97 -1.50
CA VAL A 104 -18.14 7.06 -2.17
C VAL A 104 -19.28 6.51 -3.03
N GLY A 105 -19.05 5.41 -3.76
CA GLY A 105 -20.08 4.76 -4.56
C GLY A 105 -21.28 4.26 -3.74
N VAL A 106 -21.02 3.68 -2.57
CA VAL A 106 -22.09 3.20 -1.66
C VAL A 106 -22.91 4.35 -1.07
N ARG A 107 -22.28 5.49 -0.73
CA ARG A 107 -23.00 6.69 -0.26
C ARG A 107 -23.86 7.35 -1.34
N LEU A 108 -23.59 7.11 -2.61
CA LEU A 108 -24.39 7.63 -3.74
C LEU A 108 -25.53 6.68 -4.10
N VAL A 109 -25.29 5.37 -4.14
CA VAL A 109 -26.31 4.38 -4.53
C VAL A 109 -27.33 4.14 -3.42
N ALA A 110 -26.95 4.19 -2.15
CA ALA A 110 -27.86 3.98 -1.02
C ALA A 110 -29.05 4.98 -0.97
N PRO A 111 -28.85 6.31 -1.02
CA PRO A 111 -29.96 7.27 -1.02
C PRO A 111 -30.77 7.20 -2.32
N LEU A 112 -30.12 6.92 -3.46
CA LEU A 112 -30.80 6.82 -4.75
C LEU A 112 -31.69 5.58 -4.81
N GLY A 113 -31.22 4.44 -4.30
CA GLY A 113 -32.01 3.22 -4.15
C GLY A 113 -33.21 3.43 -3.23
N LEU A 114 -33.05 4.16 -2.14
CA LEU A 114 -34.13 4.42 -1.18
C LEU A 114 -35.24 5.32 -1.76
N VAL A 115 -34.90 6.21 -2.71
CA VAL A 115 -35.87 7.04 -3.46
C VAL A 115 -36.49 6.27 -4.64
N LEU A 116 -35.72 5.42 -5.33
CA LEU A 116 -36.22 4.70 -6.52
C LEU A 116 -37.12 3.51 -6.16
N LEU A 117 -36.87 2.84 -5.03
CA LEU A 117 -37.61 1.65 -4.61
C LEU A 117 -39.11 1.91 -4.45
N PRO A 118 -39.57 2.97 -3.75
CA PRO A 118 -40.99 3.30 -3.70
C PRO A 118 -41.56 3.70 -5.08
N ALA A 119 -40.79 4.42 -5.90
CA ALA A 119 -41.23 4.80 -7.25
C ALA A 119 -41.42 3.57 -8.16
N PHE A 120 -40.47 2.63 -8.16
CA PHE A 120 -40.54 1.39 -8.96
C PHE A 120 -41.72 0.50 -8.54
N CYS A 121 -41.98 0.38 -7.24
CA CYS A 121 -43.14 -0.33 -6.74
C CYS A 121 -44.45 0.26 -7.28
N LEU A 122 -44.57 1.60 -7.26
CA LEU A 122 -45.76 2.31 -7.75
C LEU A 122 -45.91 2.24 -9.27
N THR A 123 -44.82 2.35 -10.04
CA THR A 123 -44.88 2.40 -11.51
C THR A 123 -44.94 1.03 -12.17
N THR A 124 -44.37 0.00 -11.56
CA THR A 124 -44.13 -1.29 -12.24
C THR A 124 -44.83 -2.45 -11.54
N VAL A 125 -44.69 -2.58 -10.21
CA VAL A 125 -45.21 -3.74 -9.48
C VAL A 125 -46.72 -3.63 -9.28
N VAL A 126 -47.22 -2.49 -8.82
CA VAL A 126 -48.66 -2.28 -8.58
C VAL A 126 -49.49 -2.48 -9.85
N PRO A 127 -49.16 -1.88 -11.01
CA PRO A 127 -49.94 -2.08 -12.23
C PRO A 127 -49.91 -3.53 -12.71
N LEU A 128 -48.76 -4.21 -12.58
CA LEU A 128 -48.61 -5.61 -12.98
C LEU A 128 -49.49 -6.55 -12.13
N VAL A 129 -49.50 -6.34 -10.81
CA VAL A 129 -50.35 -7.12 -9.88
C VAL A 129 -51.83 -6.84 -10.16
N VAL A 130 -52.22 -5.59 -10.40
CA VAL A 130 -53.60 -5.23 -10.77
C VAL A 130 -54.02 -5.88 -12.09
N ALA A 131 -53.13 -5.89 -13.10
CA ALA A 131 -53.40 -6.53 -14.38
C ALA A 131 -53.58 -8.05 -14.23
N LEU A 132 -52.71 -8.71 -13.45
CA LEU A 132 -52.81 -10.15 -13.18
C LEU A 132 -54.08 -10.50 -12.41
N ALA A 133 -54.41 -9.72 -11.37
CA ALA A 133 -55.62 -9.92 -10.57
C ALA A 133 -56.88 -9.78 -11.44
N ARG A 134 -56.93 -8.76 -12.32
CA ARG A 134 -58.04 -8.59 -13.27
C ARG A 134 -58.13 -9.75 -14.26
N ALA A 135 -57.01 -10.24 -14.78
CA ALA A 135 -57.00 -11.36 -15.72
C ALA A 135 -57.53 -12.66 -15.05
N LEU A 136 -57.16 -12.91 -13.80
CA LEU A 136 -57.64 -14.07 -13.04
C LEU A 136 -59.13 -13.96 -12.67
N LEU A 137 -59.59 -12.75 -12.31
CA LEU A 137 -61.01 -12.49 -11.99
C LEU A 137 -61.91 -12.48 -13.22
N ALA A 138 -61.40 -12.12 -14.40
CA ALA A 138 -62.15 -12.13 -15.66
C ALA A 138 -62.15 -13.51 -16.35
N GLY A 139 -61.26 -14.42 -15.93
CA GLY A 139 -61.19 -15.79 -16.40
C GLY A 139 -61.90 -16.81 -15.50
N ALA A 140 -62.52 -16.36 -14.40
CA ALA A 140 -63.39 -17.12 -13.50
C ALA A 140 -64.86 -16.73 -13.72
#